data_AF-A0ABC8RP54-F1
#
_entry.id   AF-A0ABC8RP54-F1
#
_cell.length_a   1.000
_cell.length_b   1.000
_cell.length_c   1.000
_cell.angle_alpha   90.00
_cell.angle_beta   90.00
_cell.angle_gamma   90.00
#
_symmetry.space_group_name_H-M   'P 1'
#
loop_
_entity.id
_entity.type
_entity.pdbx_description
1 polymer ?
#
loop_
_entity_poly.entity_id
_entity_poly.type
_entity_poly.pdbx_seq_one_letter_code
_entity_poly.pdbx_strand_id
1 'polypeptide(L)'
;MATAADVLETPTLDSARPNLLQRITEQGGYSYVRMASVAVSNNDFRAAEAASEMAWEQLHSGPWHSVLPIWRDAYSMACLQVAKFYYFNGDFGEALRVLDMGLIMGGVTLRKDLDSAVEKASKKAGELMSLEVGIDSAERVESRIVCEEFDEAEVLRVLPIKSLSCKIVGKRSALSLEGFLCDYVLSGLPVIISDCMAHWPASTRWNNMDYLMKVAGYRTVPVEVI
;
A
#
# COMPACT_ATOMS: atom_id res chain seq x y z
N MET A 1 -17.00 -15.48 18.74
CA MET A 1 -16.41 -14.79 19.90
C MET A 1 -14.91 -14.72 19.68
N ALA A 2 -14.40 -13.57 19.22
CA ALA A 2 -12.97 -13.36 19.11
C ALA A 2 -12.35 -13.47 20.51
N THR A 3 -11.36 -14.35 20.66
CA THR A 3 -10.61 -14.49 21.88
C THR A 3 -9.87 -13.18 22.18
N ALA A 4 -9.80 -12.78 23.45
CA ALA A 4 -9.23 -11.51 23.92
C ALA A 4 -7.72 -11.28 23.60
N ALA A 5 -7.12 -12.08 22.73
CA ALA A 5 -5.71 -12.08 22.37
C ALA A 5 -5.44 -11.53 20.95
N ASP A 6 -6.47 -11.18 20.17
CA ASP A 6 -6.32 -10.77 18.77
C ASP A 6 -6.64 -9.28 18.59
N VAL A 7 -5.74 -8.42 19.07
CA VAL A 7 -5.87 -6.96 18.97
C VAL A 7 -4.62 -6.37 18.29
N LEU A 8 -4.81 -5.27 17.56
CA LEU A 8 -3.70 -4.47 17.03
C LEU A 8 -3.02 -3.72 18.18
N GLU A 9 -1.89 -4.25 18.63
CA GLU A 9 -1.01 -3.60 19.62
C GLU A 9 -0.27 -2.42 19.00
N THR A 10 -0.12 -1.33 19.76
CA THR A 10 0.51 -0.09 19.29
C THR A 10 1.46 0.48 20.34
N PRO A 11 2.55 -0.22 20.69
CA PRO A 11 3.44 0.17 21.79
C PRO A 11 4.16 1.51 21.55
N THR A 12 4.49 1.83 20.28
CA THR A 12 5.11 3.11 19.94
C THR A 12 4.12 4.25 20.15
N LEU A 13 2.88 4.07 19.70
CA LEU A 13 1.80 5.02 19.93
C LEU A 13 1.51 5.18 21.42
N ASP A 14 1.40 4.10 22.18
CA ASP A 14 1.03 4.17 23.59
C ASP A 14 2.09 4.91 24.43
N SER A 15 3.38 4.77 24.07
CA SER A 15 4.47 5.56 24.68
C SER A 15 4.54 7.01 24.20
N ALA A 16 4.29 7.27 22.91
CA ALA A 16 4.40 8.61 22.32
C ALA A 16 3.13 9.47 22.49
N ARG A 17 1.96 8.87 22.78
CA ARG A 17 0.63 9.51 22.77
C ARG A 17 0.59 10.80 23.61
N PRO A 18 1.09 10.86 24.86
CA PRO A 18 1.01 12.09 25.65
C PRO A 18 1.76 13.26 24.98
N ASN A 19 2.95 13.00 24.46
CA ASN A 19 3.77 14.00 23.77
C ASN A 19 3.13 14.44 22.45
N LEU A 20 2.59 13.50 21.67
CA LEU A 20 1.90 13.80 20.41
C LEU A 20 0.67 14.68 20.65
N LEU A 21 -0.20 14.32 21.62
CA LEU A 21 -1.40 15.10 21.93
C LEU A 21 -1.05 16.51 22.43
N GLN A 22 -0.01 16.65 23.25
CA GLN A 22 0.48 17.96 23.67
C GLN A 22 0.94 18.81 22.48
N ARG A 23 1.80 18.26 21.62
CA ARG A 23 2.31 18.98 20.42
C ARG A 23 1.21 19.35 19.44
N ILE A 24 0.21 18.48 19.25
CA ILE A 24 -0.96 18.78 18.41
C ILE A 24 -1.77 19.93 19.01
N THR A 25 -1.94 19.94 20.33
CA THR A 25 -2.63 21.01 21.07
C THR A 25 -1.91 22.35 20.91
N GLU A 26 -0.57 22.37 21.02
CA GLU A 26 0.26 23.57 20.82
C GLU A 26 0.12 24.16 19.41
N GLN A 27 -0.23 23.35 18.42
CA GLN A 27 -0.50 23.79 17.04
C GLN A 27 -1.99 24.05 16.76
N GLY A 28 -2.82 24.17 17.81
CA GLY A 28 -4.24 24.50 17.68
C GLY A 28 -5.19 23.32 17.46
N GLY A 29 -4.70 22.07 17.54
CA GLY A 29 -5.49 20.86 17.29
C GLY A 29 -6.37 20.39 18.47
N TYR A 30 -6.97 21.31 19.24
CA TYR A 30 -7.76 20.99 20.43
C TYR A 30 -8.96 20.08 20.13
N SER A 31 -9.66 20.32 19.01
CA SER A 31 -10.79 19.49 18.56
C SER A 31 -10.35 18.07 18.25
N TYR A 32 -9.25 17.92 17.50
CA TYR A 32 -8.64 16.63 17.20
C TYR A 32 -8.28 15.88 18.48
N VAL A 33 -7.57 16.53 19.42
CA VAL A 33 -7.13 15.89 20.67
C VAL A 33 -8.32 15.42 21.50
N ARG A 34 -9.38 16.24 21.59
CA ARG A 34 -10.62 15.84 22.26
C ARG A 34 -11.23 14.60 21.61
N MET A 35 -11.36 14.57 20.29
CA MET A 35 -11.95 13.43 19.59
C MET A 35 -11.08 12.18 19.70
N ALA A 36 -9.77 12.31 19.56
CA ALA A 36 -8.82 11.20 19.74
C ALA A 36 -8.86 10.64 21.17
N SER A 37 -8.98 11.50 22.19
CA SER A 37 -9.13 11.05 23.59
C SER A 37 -10.46 10.33 23.82
N VAL A 38 -11.57 10.86 23.31
CA VAL A 38 -12.90 10.24 23.43
C VAL A 38 -12.95 8.89 22.72
N ALA A 39 -12.33 8.78 21.54
CA ALA A 39 -12.24 7.53 20.80
C ALA A 39 -11.58 6.41 21.61
N VAL A 40 -10.55 6.72 22.40
CA VAL A 40 -9.85 5.75 23.25
C VAL A 40 -10.61 5.51 24.55
N SER A 41 -11.08 6.56 25.24
CA SER A 41 -11.71 6.42 26.56
C SER A 41 -13.08 5.75 26.51
N ASN A 42 -13.86 6.05 25.48
CA ASN A 42 -15.24 5.58 25.34
C ASN A 42 -15.36 4.44 24.33
N ASN A 43 -14.25 4.02 23.71
CA ASN A 43 -14.23 3.08 22.60
C ASN A 43 -15.22 3.48 21.49
N ASP A 44 -15.21 4.78 21.14
CA ASP A 44 -16.16 5.37 20.20
C ASP A 44 -15.55 5.44 18.79
N PHE A 45 -16.11 4.64 17.88
CA PHE A 45 -15.69 4.59 16.49
C PHE A 45 -15.91 5.91 15.75
N ARG A 46 -17.04 6.59 15.99
CA ARG A 46 -17.35 7.87 15.32
C ARG A 46 -16.37 8.95 15.74
N ALA A 47 -15.91 8.89 16.99
CA ALA A 47 -14.87 9.79 17.48
C ALA A 47 -13.51 9.53 16.80
N ALA A 48 -13.18 8.26 16.52
CA ALA A 48 -11.96 7.90 15.80
C ALA A 48 -12.02 8.38 14.35
N GLU A 49 -13.14 8.17 13.65
CA GLU A 49 -13.36 8.67 12.29
C GLU A 49 -13.30 10.19 12.24
N ALA A 50 -13.97 10.89 13.17
CA ALA A 50 -13.92 12.35 13.24
C ALA A 50 -12.49 12.88 13.43
N ALA A 51 -11.67 12.22 14.26
CA ALA A 51 -10.26 12.59 14.42
C ALA A 51 -9.46 12.35 13.13
N SER A 52 -9.75 11.26 12.40
CA SER A 52 -9.13 10.96 11.10
C SER A 52 -9.45 12.03 10.05
N GLU A 53 -10.71 12.42 9.92
CA GLU A 53 -11.15 13.48 9.01
C GLU A 53 -10.54 14.84 9.36
N MET A 54 -10.50 15.21 10.64
CA MET A 54 -9.84 16.45 11.07
C MET A 54 -8.35 16.47 10.68
N ALA A 55 -7.63 15.37 10.89
CA ALA A 55 -6.23 15.30 10.49
C ALA A 55 -6.07 15.30 8.96
N TRP A 56 -6.97 14.64 8.22
CA TRP A 56 -7.00 14.66 6.76
C TRP A 56 -7.17 16.08 6.20
N GLU A 57 -8.12 16.85 6.73
CA GLU A 57 -8.33 18.26 6.34
C GLU A 57 -7.07 19.09 6.57
N GLN A 58 -6.36 18.88 7.69
CA GLN A 58 -5.12 19.58 7.98
C GLN A 58 -4.00 19.20 7.00
N LEU A 59 -3.91 17.94 6.59
CA LEU A 59 -2.97 17.49 5.56
C LEU A 59 -3.23 18.10 4.18
N HIS A 60 -4.47 18.51 3.90
CA HIS A 60 -4.90 19.09 2.63
C HIS A 60 -5.14 20.61 2.70
N SER A 61 -4.67 21.27 3.76
CA SER A 61 -4.83 22.71 3.97
C SER A 61 -3.92 23.57 3.08
N GLY A 62 -2.96 22.96 2.37
CA GLY A 62 -2.03 23.67 1.49
C GLY A 62 -1.00 22.73 0.84
N PRO A 63 0.06 23.27 0.21
CA PRO A 63 1.13 22.47 -0.37
C PRO A 63 1.73 21.49 0.66
N TRP A 64 2.04 20.26 0.23
CA TRP A 64 2.49 19.20 1.14
C TRP A 64 3.71 19.57 2.00
N HIS A 65 4.62 20.38 1.47
CA HIS A 65 5.83 20.83 2.15
C HIS A 65 5.58 21.92 3.20
N SER A 66 4.45 22.62 3.15
CA SER A 66 4.08 23.65 4.14
C SER A 66 3.23 23.10 5.29
N VAL A 67 2.69 21.89 5.15
CA VAL A 67 1.92 21.23 6.22
C VAL A 67 2.85 20.85 7.37
N LEU A 68 2.47 21.21 8.60
CA LEU A 68 3.26 20.90 9.79
C LEU A 68 3.41 19.37 9.95
N PRO A 69 4.63 18.84 10.17
CA PRO A 69 4.87 17.40 10.30
C PRO A 69 4.02 16.72 11.39
N ILE A 70 3.62 17.46 12.43
CA ILE A 70 2.79 16.92 13.51
C ILE A 70 1.43 16.42 13.03
N TRP A 71 0.86 17.02 11.98
CA TRP A 71 -0.41 16.57 11.41
C TRP A 71 -0.29 15.25 10.68
N ARG A 72 0.90 14.90 10.20
CA ARG A 72 1.19 13.57 9.64
C ARG A 72 1.21 12.51 10.73
N ASP A 73 1.82 12.82 11.89
CA ASP A 73 1.78 11.93 13.05
C ASP A 73 0.35 11.80 13.63
N ALA A 74 -0.40 12.90 13.65
CA ALA A 74 -1.81 12.91 14.04
C ALA A 74 -2.66 12.02 13.11
N TYR A 75 -2.43 12.11 11.79
CA TYR A 75 -3.13 11.26 10.83
C TYR A 75 -2.78 9.78 11.04
N SER A 76 -1.49 9.43 11.18
CA SER A 76 -1.07 8.05 11.52
C SER A 76 -1.73 7.52 12.80
N MET A 77 -1.81 8.36 13.84
CA MET A 77 -2.45 8.00 15.11
C MET A 77 -3.95 7.73 14.94
N ALA A 78 -4.65 8.56 14.16
CA ALA A 78 -6.06 8.36 13.87
C ALA A 78 -6.31 7.10 13.03
N CYS A 79 -5.49 6.85 12.00
CA CYS A 79 -5.54 5.63 11.19
C CYS A 79 -5.38 4.37 12.04
N LEU A 80 -4.38 4.34 12.95
CA LEU A 80 -4.21 3.21 13.88
C LEU A 80 -5.43 2.99 14.77
N GLN A 81 -6.07 4.06 15.24
CA GLN A 81 -7.26 3.96 16.08
C GLN A 81 -8.47 3.45 15.29
N VAL A 82 -8.73 3.99 14.10
CA VAL A 82 -9.82 3.53 13.22
C VAL A 82 -9.59 2.07 12.79
N ALA A 83 -8.35 1.70 12.45
CA ALA A 83 -8.01 0.34 12.08
C ALA A 83 -8.27 -0.68 13.21
N LYS A 84 -8.07 -0.31 14.48
CA LYS A 84 -8.43 -1.17 15.63
C LYS A 84 -9.90 -1.56 15.63
N PHE A 85 -10.80 -0.64 15.29
CA PHE A 85 -12.24 -0.92 15.23
C PHE A 85 -12.60 -1.85 14.06
N TYR A 86 -12.10 -1.58 12.85
CA TYR A 86 -12.32 -2.46 11.70
C TYR A 86 -11.74 -3.86 11.95
N TYR A 87 -10.54 -3.95 12.52
CA TYR A 87 -9.93 -5.23 12.87
C TYR A 87 -10.77 -6.00 13.90
N PHE A 88 -11.29 -5.33 14.93
CA PHE A 88 -12.15 -5.95 15.93
C PHE A 88 -13.47 -6.46 15.34
N ASN A 89 -14.03 -5.74 14.36
CA ASN A 89 -15.25 -6.15 13.64
C ASN A 89 -15.01 -7.28 12.64
N GLY A 90 -13.75 -7.62 12.33
CA GLY A 90 -13.39 -8.62 11.32
C GLY A 90 -13.29 -8.06 9.90
N ASP A 91 -13.43 -6.75 9.73
CA ASP A 91 -13.34 -6.05 8.44
C ASP A 91 -11.87 -5.77 8.08
N PHE A 92 -11.08 -6.83 7.87
CA PHE A 92 -9.63 -6.70 7.66
C PHE A 92 -9.25 -5.92 6.40
N GLY A 93 -10.09 -5.94 5.36
CA GLY A 93 -9.88 -5.13 4.15
C GLY A 93 -9.94 -3.63 4.43
N GLU A 94 -10.95 -3.18 5.18
CA GLU A 94 -11.07 -1.78 5.60
C GLU A 94 -9.97 -1.40 6.60
N ALA A 95 -9.60 -2.30 7.52
CA ALA A 95 -8.46 -2.09 8.40
C ALA A 95 -7.17 -1.85 7.58
N LEU A 96 -6.90 -2.69 6.58
CA LEU A 96 -5.74 -2.55 5.69
C LEU A 96 -5.79 -1.26 4.89
N ARG A 97 -6.95 -0.88 4.35
CA ARG A 97 -7.13 0.39 3.62
C ARG A 97 -6.75 1.59 4.50
N VAL A 98 -7.26 1.64 5.72
CA VAL A 98 -6.97 2.75 6.65
C VAL A 98 -5.50 2.75 7.09
N LEU A 99 -4.91 1.58 7.33
CA LEU A 99 -3.49 1.46 7.66
C LEU A 99 -2.58 1.89 6.50
N ASP A 100 -2.91 1.51 5.26
CA ASP A 100 -2.17 1.93 4.07
C ASP A 100 -2.27 3.45 3.85
N MET A 101 -3.42 4.08 4.13
CA MET A 101 -3.51 5.54 4.17
C MET A 101 -2.60 6.15 5.23
N GLY A 102 -2.52 5.54 6.41
CA GLY A 102 -1.57 5.93 7.45
C GLY A 102 -0.10 5.78 7.03
N LEU A 103 0.24 4.80 6.18
CA LEU A 103 1.58 4.60 5.64
C LEU A 103 1.93 5.57 4.50
N ILE A 104 0.94 5.97 3.69
CA ILE A 104 1.12 6.86 2.53
C ILE A 104 1.14 8.33 2.98
N MET A 105 0.18 8.73 3.83
CA MET A 105 -0.04 10.13 4.20
C MET A 105 0.50 10.47 5.59
N GLY A 106 0.84 9.47 6.40
CA GLY A 106 1.23 9.65 7.78
C GLY A 106 2.70 9.98 8.02
N GLY A 107 3.02 10.21 9.29
CA GLY A 107 4.36 10.52 9.77
C GLY A 107 5.20 9.28 10.02
N VAL A 108 6.53 9.45 10.12
CA VAL A 108 7.45 8.34 10.36
C VAL A 108 7.44 7.84 11.81
N THR A 109 6.93 8.64 12.75
CA THR A 109 6.99 8.35 14.20
C THR A 109 6.31 7.03 14.55
N LEU A 110 5.17 6.75 13.91
CA LEU A 110 4.34 5.56 14.19
C LEU A 110 4.50 4.46 13.14
N ARG A 111 5.53 4.55 12.28
CA ARG A 111 5.76 3.62 11.16
C ARG A 111 5.82 2.16 11.62
N LYS A 112 6.52 1.88 12.73
CA LYS A 112 6.67 0.53 13.28
C LYS A 112 5.33 -0.10 13.67
N ASP A 113 4.45 0.69 14.29
CA ASP A 113 3.13 0.23 14.70
C ASP A 113 2.23 0.00 13.49
N LEU A 114 2.29 0.88 12.47
CA LEU A 114 1.57 0.71 11.21
C LEU A 114 2.02 -0.55 10.47
N ASP A 115 3.34 -0.76 10.30
CA ASP A 115 3.87 -1.94 9.61
C ASP A 115 3.46 -3.24 10.34
N SER A 116 3.55 -3.26 11.67
CA SER A 116 3.11 -4.42 12.48
C SER A 116 1.60 -4.66 12.38
N ALA A 117 0.80 -3.61 12.38
CA ALA A 117 -0.65 -3.71 12.22
C ALA A 117 -1.04 -4.22 10.82
N VAL A 118 -0.34 -3.77 9.77
CA VAL A 118 -0.54 -4.25 8.39
C VAL A 118 -0.18 -5.73 8.28
N GLU A 119 0.92 -6.17 8.87
CA GLU A 119 1.31 -7.59 8.87
C GLU A 119 0.24 -8.47 9.53
N LYS A 120 -0.24 -8.06 10.72
CA LYS A 120 -1.31 -8.77 11.45
C LYS A 120 -2.62 -8.80 10.63
N ALA A 121 -3.07 -7.66 10.12
CA ALA A 121 -4.30 -7.55 9.33
C ALA A 121 -4.21 -8.32 7.99
N SER A 122 -3.06 -8.28 7.31
CA SER A 122 -2.83 -9.02 6.06
C SER A 122 -2.90 -10.53 6.27
N LYS A 123 -2.31 -11.03 7.37
CA LYS A 123 -2.38 -12.45 7.71
C LYS A 123 -3.83 -12.90 7.93
N LYS A 124 -4.62 -12.10 8.66
CA LYS A 124 -6.04 -12.40 8.91
C LYS A 124 -6.92 -12.33 7.66
N ALA A 125 -6.71 -11.31 6.83
CA ALA A 125 -7.39 -11.22 5.54
C ALA A 125 -7.09 -12.44 4.65
N GLY A 126 -5.83 -12.88 4.61
CA GLY A 126 -5.41 -14.08 3.88
C GLY A 126 -5.99 -15.38 4.43
N GLU A 127 -6.14 -15.51 5.75
CA GLU A 127 -6.80 -16.66 6.41
C GLU A 127 -8.29 -16.73 6.02
N LEU A 128 -9.02 -15.61 6.04
CA LEU A 128 -10.42 -15.55 5.60
C LEU A 128 -10.56 -15.91 4.12
N MET A 129 -9.74 -15.32 3.26
CA MET A 129 -9.78 -15.59 1.82
C MET A 129 -9.51 -17.07 1.52
N SER A 130 -8.61 -17.72 2.26
CA SER A 130 -8.31 -19.14 2.09
C SER A 130 -9.47 -20.06 2.53
N LEU A 131 -10.29 -19.64 3.50
CA LEU A 131 -11.50 -20.35 3.92
C LEU A 131 -12.61 -20.24 2.88
N GLU A 132 -12.79 -19.06 2.27
CA GLU A 132 -13.79 -18.83 1.22
C GLU A 132 -13.45 -19.60 -0.07
N VAL A 133 -12.17 -19.65 -0.45
CA VAL A 133 -11.72 -20.39 -1.64
C VAL A 133 -11.85 -21.92 -1.47
N GLY A 134 -11.85 -22.42 -0.23
CA GLY A 134 -12.04 -23.85 0.06
C GLY A 134 -13.44 -24.39 -0.30
N ILE A 135 -14.44 -23.52 -0.44
CA ILE A 135 -15.83 -23.90 -0.74
C ILE A 135 -16.09 -23.95 -2.26
N ASP A 136 -15.28 -23.26 -3.07
CA ASP A 136 -15.49 -23.02 -4.51
C ASP A 136 -14.54 -23.81 -5.44
N SER A 137 -13.75 -24.73 -4.87
CA SER A 137 -12.56 -25.33 -5.50
C SER A 137 -12.79 -26.36 -6.63
N ALA A 138 -14.00 -26.51 -7.16
CA ALA A 138 -14.27 -27.50 -8.20
C ALA A 138 -13.93 -27.06 -9.64
N GLU A 139 -13.95 -25.76 -9.99
CA GLU A 139 -13.84 -25.33 -11.40
C GLU A 139 -13.18 -23.93 -11.63
N ARG A 140 -12.14 -23.53 -10.88
CA ARG A 140 -11.39 -22.31 -11.24
C ARG A 140 -10.26 -22.62 -12.23
N VAL A 141 -10.52 -22.32 -13.50
CA VAL A 141 -9.48 -22.15 -14.53
C VAL A 141 -8.46 -21.15 -13.99
N GLU A 142 -7.17 -21.51 -14.01
CA GLU A 142 -6.08 -20.66 -13.54
C GLU A 142 -6.20 -19.28 -14.21
N SER A 143 -6.50 -18.25 -13.41
CA SER A 143 -6.78 -16.89 -13.86
C SER A 143 -5.47 -16.22 -14.31
N ARG A 144 -4.98 -16.60 -15.49
CA ARG A 144 -3.77 -16.01 -16.05
C ARG A 144 -4.05 -14.59 -16.52
N ILE A 145 -3.17 -13.66 -16.16
CA ILE A 145 -3.28 -12.26 -16.56
C ILE A 145 -2.97 -12.12 -18.05
N VAL A 146 -1.96 -12.85 -18.50
CA VAL A 146 -1.58 -12.96 -19.91
C VAL A 146 -1.90 -14.37 -20.37
N CYS A 147 -3.03 -14.50 -21.07
CA CYS A 147 -3.50 -15.76 -21.68
C CYS A 147 -3.19 -15.86 -23.18
N GLU A 148 -3.02 -14.72 -23.87
CA GLU A 148 -3.05 -14.68 -25.34
C GLU A 148 -1.68 -14.37 -25.95
N GLU A 149 -1.45 -14.92 -27.15
CA GLU A 149 -0.34 -14.54 -28.01
C GLU A 149 -0.47 -13.05 -28.37
N PHE A 150 0.63 -12.30 -28.30
CA PHE A 150 0.67 -10.86 -28.57
C PHE A 150 0.21 -10.55 -30.01
N ASP A 151 -0.98 -9.95 -30.19
CA ASP A 151 -1.46 -9.46 -31.50
C ASP A 151 -0.91 -8.04 -31.78
N GLU A 152 0.16 -7.99 -32.57
CA GLU A 152 0.79 -6.74 -33.00
C GLU A 152 -0.19 -5.82 -33.75
N ALA A 153 -1.11 -6.38 -34.53
CA ALA A 153 -2.05 -5.60 -35.34
C ALA A 153 -3.12 -4.92 -34.49
N GLU A 154 -3.54 -5.55 -33.39
CA GLU A 154 -4.45 -4.95 -32.42
C GLU A 154 -3.77 -3.82 -31.65
N VAL A 155 -2.56 -4.05 -31.13
CA VAL A 155 -1.80 -3.07 -30.36
C VAL A 155 -1.53 -1.79 -31.17
N LEU A 156 -1.16 -1.93 -32.44
CA LEU A 156 -0.91 -0.79 -33.33
C LEU A 156 -2.14 0.11 -33.56
N ARG A 157 -3.37 -0.40 -33.36
CA ARG A 157 -4.60 0.40 -33.45
C ARG A 157 -4.84 1.25 -32.21
N VAL A 158 -4.36 0.81 -31.05
CA VAL A 158 -4.54 1.48 -29.76
C VAL A 158 -3.45 2.53 -29.53
N LEU A 159 -2.24 2.27 -30.02
CA LEU A 159 -1.10 3.14 -29.78
C LEU A 159 -1.21 4.49 -30.53
N PRO A 160 -0.71 5.60 -29.95
CA PRO A 160 -0.66 6.91 -30.61
C PRO A 160 0.07 6.87 -31.96
N ILE A 161 -0.30 7.78 -32.87
CA ILE A 161 0.32 7.90 -34.20
C ILE A 161 1.84 8.08 -34.05
N LYS A 162 2.63 7.31 -34.83
CA LYS A 162 4.11 7.19 -34.77
C LYS A 162 4.67 6.38 -33.59
N SER A 163 3.83 5.74 -32.78
CA SER A 163 4.32 4.73 -31.84
C SER A 163 5.07 3.63 -32.61
N LEU A 164 6.15 3.11 -32.03
CA LEU A 164 7.02 2.10 -32.63
C LEU A 164 7.73 2.51 -33.94
N SER A 165 7.65 3.77 -34.36
CA SER A 165 8.34 4.28 -35.57
C SER A 165 9.83 4.59 -35.38
N CYS A 166 10.32 4.52 -34.13
CA CYS A 166 11.72 4.77 -33.79
C CYS A 166 12.59 3.53 -34.07
N LYS A 167 13.91 3.74 -34.09
CA LYS A 167 14.89 2.65 -34.27
C LYS A 167 14.71 1.59 -33.18
N ILE A 168 14.60 0.33 -33.58
CA ILE A 168 14.53 -0.82 -32.67
C ILE A 168 15.79 -0.87 -31.81
N VAL A 169 15.59 -1.01 -30.50
CA VAL A 169 16.67 -1.14 -29.52
C VAL A 169 17.36 -2.50 -29.68
N GLY A 170 18.69 -2.52 -29.73
CA GLY A 170 19.47 -3.74 -29.88
C GLY A 170 19.36 -4.67 -28.66
N LYS A 171 19.34 -5.98 -28.90
CA LYS A 171 19.29 -7.02 -27.85
C LYS A 171 20.67 -7.68 -27.68
N ARG A 172 21.07 -7.94 -26.44
CA ARG A 172 22.33 -8.63 -26.08
C ARG A 172 22.11 -9.56 -24.88
N SER A 173 22.62 -10.78 -24.98
CA SER A 173 22.71 -11.71 -23.85
C SER A 173 24.13 -11.66 -23.25
N ALA A 174 24.26 -12.04 -21.97
CA ALA A 174 25.55 -12.25 -21.30
C ALA A 174 26.56 -11.07 -21.39
N LEU A 175 26.05 -9.83 -21.31
CA LEU A 175 26.90 -8.64 -21.19
C LEU A 175 27.72 -8.68 -19.90
N SER A 176 29.04 -8.50 -19.99
CA SER A 176 29.84 -8.20 -18.80
C SER A 176 29.52 -6.80 -18.28
N LEU A 177 29.80 -6.55 -17.01
CA LEU A 177 29.60 -5.22 -16.42
C LEU A 177 30.44 -4.18 -17.18
N GLU A 178 31.68 -4.50 -17.50
CA GLU A 178 32.60 -3.63 -18.23
C GLU A 178 32.09 -3.36 -19.66
N GLY A 179 31.61 -4.38 -20.36
CA GLY A 179 31.05 -4.22 -21.71
C GLY A 179 29.79 -3.37 -21.70
N PHE A 180 28.90 -3.57 -20.72
CA PHE A 180 27.73 -2.71 -20.54
C PHE A 180 28.12 -1.25 -20.28
N LEU A 181 29.11 -1.01 -19.41
CA LEU A 181 29.58 0.33 -19.09
C LEU A 181 30.20 1.04 -20.29
N CYS A 182 31.15 0.39 -20.98
CA CYS A 182 31.87 0.98 -22.10
C CYS A 182 30.98 1.19 -23.33
N ASP A 183 30.21 0.18 -23.71
CA ASP A 183 29.52 0.17 -25.01
C ASP A 183 28.17 0.89 -24.97
N TYR A 184 27.54 0.98 -23.79
CA TYR A 184 26.16 1.51 -23.66
C TYR A 184 26.05 2.67 -22.68
N VAL A 185 26.54 2.53 -21.44
CA VAL A 185 26.37 3.58 -20.41
C VAL A 185 27.13 4.86 -20.75
N LEU A 186 28.42 4.77 -21.09
CA LEU A 186 29.24 5.94 -21.44
C LEU A 186 28.74 6.63 -22.71
N SER A 187 28.18 5.86 -23.64
CA SER A 187 27.64 6.37 -24.90
C SER A 187 26.18 6.82 -24.81
N GLY A 188 25.51 6.61 -23.67
CA GLY A 188 24.10 6.92 -23.48
C GLY A 188 23.15 6.14 -24.40
N LEU A 189 23.54 4.94 -24.84
CA LEU A 189 22.78 4.14 -25.81
C LEU A 189 21.86 3.13 -25.12
N PRO A 190 20.59 3.01 -25.55
CA PRO A 190 19.70 2.00 -25.00
C PRO A 190 20.09 0.59 -25.48
N VAL A 191 19.89 -0.41 -24.62
CA VAL A 191 20.08 -1.83 -24.94
C VAL A 191 19.09 -2.69 -24.16
N ILE A 192 18.58 -3.75 -24.79
CA ILE A 192 17.80 -4.79 -24.14
C ILE A 192 18.76 -5.90 -23.70
N ILE A 193 18.87 -6.10 -22.39
CA ILE A 193 19.65 -7.20 -21.83
C ILE A 193 18.73 -8.42 -21.68
N SER A 194 19.03 -9.49 -22.40
CA SER A 194 18.25 -10.72 -22.34
C SER A 194 18.81 -11.73 -21.35
N ASP A 195 17.95 -12.67 -20.94
CA ASP A 195 18.29 -13.87 -20.15
C ASP A 195 18.76 -13.60 -18.71
N CYS A 196 19.00 -12.35 -18.33
CA CYS A 196 19.39 -11.98 -16.96
C CYS A 196 18.29 -12.18 -15.91
N MET A 197 17.03 -12.08 -16.29
CA MET A 197 15.88 -12.16 -15.37
C MET A 197 15.00 -13.39 -15.61
N ALA A 198 15.38 -14.29 -16.54
CA ALA A 198 14.58 -15.44 -16.93
C ALA A 198 14.28 -16.39 -15.74
N HIS A 199 15.21 -16.48 -14.78
CA HIS A 199 15.11 -17.32 -13.60
C HIS A 199 14.33 -16.67 -12.44
N TRP A 200 13.83 -15.43 -12.59
CA TRP A 200 13.12 -14.75 -11.52
C TRP A 200 11.78 -15.42 -11.23
N PRO A 201 11.42 -15.70 -9.96
CA PRO A 201 10.12 -16.27 -9.63
C PRO A 201 8.93 -15.46 -10.14
N ALA A 202 9.10 -14.14 -10.32
CA ALA A 202 8.10 -13.25 -10.88
C ALA A 202 7.63 -13.68 -12.29
N SER A 203 8.50 -14.29 -13.11
CA SER A 203 8.15 -14.70 -14.49
C SER A 203 7.07 -15.78 -14.56
N THR A 204 6.89 -16.54 -13.47
CA THR A 204 5.88 -17.59 -13.36
C THR A 204 4.77 -17.22 -12.39
N ARG A 205 5.11 -16.65 -11.22
CA ARG A 205 4.14 -16.37 -10.15
C ARG A 205 3.22 -15.20 -10.45
N TRP A 206 3.73 -14.14 -11.06
CA TRP A 206 2.95 -12.90 -11.24
C TRP A 206 1.95 -12.99 -12.39
N ASN A 207 2.07 -13.99 -13.27
CA ASN A 207 1.06 -14.24 -14.29
C ASN A 207 -0.23 -14.86 -13.71
N ASN A 208 -0.24 -15.28 -12.44
CA ASN A 208 -1.42 -15.82 -11.78
C ASN A 208 -2.14 -14.70 -11.01
N MET A 209 -3.37 -14.37 -11.42
CA MET A 209 -4.15 -13.30 -10.79
C MET A 209 -4.53 -13.65 -9.35
N ASP A 210 -4.84 -14.91 -9.05
CA ASP A 210 -5.13 -15.37 -7.69
C ASP A 210 -3.92 -15.18 -6.76
N TYR A 211 -2.71 -15.36 -7.28
CA TYR A 211 -1.48 -15.06 -6.54
C TYR A 211 -1.38 -13.56 -6.20
N LEU A 212 -1.65 -12.68 -7.16
CA LEU A 212 -1.61 -11.23 -6.92
C LEU A 212 -2.72 -10.79 -5.95
N MET A 213 -3.95 -11.29 -6.12
CA MET A 213 -5.05 -11.00 -5.20
C MET A 213 -4.71 -11.48 -3.77
N LYS A 214 -4.09 -12.65 -3.64
CA LYS A 214 -3.66 -13.18 -2.34
C LYS A 214 -2.57 -12.33 -1.68
N VAL A 215 -1.59 -11.87 -2.43
CA VAL A 215 -0.42 -11.16 -1.88
C VAL A 215 -0.70 -9.67 -1.67
N ALA A 216 -1.47 -9.05 -2.55
CA ALA A 216 -1.63 -7.60 -2.62
C ALA A 216 -3.08 -7.12 -2.83
N GLY A 217 -4.08 -8.01 -2.91
CA GLY A 217 -5.45 -7.64 -3.30
C GLY A 217 -6.15 -6.65 -2.35
N TYR A 218 -5.80 -6.64 -1.07
CA TYR A 218 -6.32 -5.70 -0.09
C TYR A 218 -5.45 -4.45 0.11
N ARG A 219 -4.33 -4.34 -0.62
CA ARG A 219 -3.39 -3.22 -0.46
C ARG A 219 -3.84 -2.03 -1.30
N THR A 220 -3.73 -0.84 -0.72
CA THR A 220 -4.05 0.39 -1.45
C THR A 220 -2.87 0.81 -2.31
N VAL A 221 -3.11 1.00 -3.60
CA VAL A 221 -2.10 1.41 -4.58
C VAL A 221 -2.57 2.65 -5.34
N PRO A 222 -1.65 3.58 -5.71
CA PRO A 222 -1.99 4.67 -6.61
C PRO A 222 -2.25 4.13 -8.02
N VAL A 223 -3.30 4.64 -8.67
CA VAL A 223 -3.65 4.29 -10.06
C VAL A 223 -3.63 5.57 -10.90
N GLU A 224 -2.79 5.58 -11.93
CA GLU A 224 -2.77 6.66 -12.90
C GLU A 224 -4.01 6.55 -13.80
N VAL A 225 -4.78 7.64 -13.90
CA VAL A 225 -5.92 7.75 -14.81
C VAL A 225 -5.50 8.69 -15.93
N ILE A 226 -5.52 8.20 -17.17
CA ILE A 226 -5.09 8.90 -18.39
C ILE A 226 -6.32 9.40 -19.15
#